data_AF-D7CPC4-F1
#
_entry.id   AF-D7CPC4-F1
#
_cell.length_a   1.000
_cell.length_b   1.000
_cell.length_c   1.000
_cell.angle_alpha   90.00
_cell.angle_beta   90.00
_cell.angle_gamma   90.00
#
_symmetry.space_group_name_H-M   'P 1'
#
loop_
_entity.id
_entity.type
_entity.pdbx_description
1 polymer ?
#
loop_
_entity_poly.entity_id
_entity_poly.type
_entity_poly.pdbx_seq_one_letter_code
_entity_poly.pdbx_strand_id
1 'polypeptide(L)'
;MAECEYGLTPCWGPLIDVLMERFMYMGTTTCPAVMGKRRIHMYKHVWTRRYLNIDDRGFTYQWKNGKYCPVNVDEAIAHVFS
;
A
#
# COMPACT_ATOMS: atom_id res chain seq x y z
N MET A 1 20.56 -6.09 8.37
CA MET A 1 19.15 -5.68 8.28
C MET A 1 18.83 -5.56 6.80
N ALA A 2 17.79 -6.22 6.30
CA ALA A 2 17.48 -6.19 4.86
C ALA A 2 16.61 -4.96 4.57
N GLU A 3 17.09 -4.11 3.67
CA GLU A 3 16.44 -2.84 3.31
C GLU A 3 15.36 -3.07 2.25
N CYS A 4 14.42 -2.12 2.13
CA CYS A 4 13.36 -2.19 1.14
C CYS A 4 13.75 -1.41 -0.12
N GLU A 5 13.54 -1.99 -1.29
CA GLU A 5 13.78 -1.33 -2.59
C GLU A 5 12.56 -0.52 -3.02
N TYR A 6 12.77 0.70 -3.55
CA TYR A 6 11.68 1.61 -3.97
C TYR A 6 11.58 1.75 -5.50
N GLY A 7 10.36 1.77 -6.03
CA GLY A 7 10.07 2.02 -7.44
C GLY A 7 8.96 3.06 -7.64
N LEU A 8 9.03 3.87 -8.70
CA LEU A 8 8.11 5.00 -8.94
C LEU A 8 7.14 4.79 -10.14
N THR A 9 7.31 3.73 -10.92
CA THR A 9 6.42 3.45 -12.06
C THR A 9 4.99 3.18 -11.55
N PRO A 10 3.97 3.96 -11.97
CA PRO A 10 2.60 3.81 -11.49
C PRO A 10 1.98 2.48 -11.91
N CYS A 11 1.60 1.67 -10.92
CA CYS A 11 0.76 0.49 -11.14
C CYS A 11 -0.63 0.79 -10.59
N TRP A 12 -1.62 0.92 -11.46
CA TRP A 12 -2.99 1.24 -11.05
C TRP A 12 -3.96 0.06 -11.16
N GLY A 13 -3.49 -1.08 -11.68
CA GLY A 13 -4.30 -2.31 -11.80
C GLY A 13 -5.05 -2.71 -10.53
N PRO A 14 -4.46 -2.57 -9.32
CA PRO A 14 -5.16 -2.86 -8.06
C PRO A 14 -6.32 -1.91 -7.70
N LEU A 15 -6.41 -0.73 -8.33
CA LEU A 15 -7.35 0.35 -7.96
C LEU A 15 -8.29 0.80 -9.09
N ILE A 16 -8.21 0.20 -10.28
CA ILE A 16 -8.84 0.77 -11.46
C ILE A 16 -10.37 0.59 -11.46
N ASP A 17 -11.04 1.62 -11.99
CA ASP A 17 -12.48 1.87 -12.22
C ASP A 17 -13.25 2.74 -11.21
N VAL A 18 -12.88 2.85 -9.93
CA VAL A 18 -13.72 3.60 -8.95
C VAL A 18 -12.98 4.66 -8.13
N LEU A 19 -11.67 4.50 -7.93
CA LEU A 19 -10.94 5.25 -6.89
C LEU A 19 -9.75 6.09 -7.40
N MET A 20 -9.39 6.03 -8.69
CA MET A 20 -8.19 6.69 -9.22
C MET A 20 -8.06 8.18 -8.85
N GLU A 21 -9.16 8.95 -8.86
CA GLU A 21 -9.13 10.38 -8.52
C GLU A 21 -9.00 10.67 -7.02
N ARG A 22 -9.25 9.67 -6.18
CA ARG A 22 -9.15 9.80 -4.72
C ARG A 22 -7.77 9.46 -4.18
N PHE A 23 -6.88 8.93 -5.01
CA PHE A 23 -5.58 8.42 -4.58
C PHE A 23 -4.43 8.87 -5.46
N MET A 24 -3.31 9.19 -4.83
CA MET A 24 -2.03 9.38 -5.49
C MET A 24 -1.18 8.14 -5.30
N TYR A 25 -0.64 7.59 -6.38
CA TYR A 25 0.36 6.55 -6.28
C TYR A 25 1.67 7.13 -5.77
N MET A 26 2.19 6.54 -4.70
CA MET A 26 3.40 6.98 -4.00
C MET A 26 4.61 6.10 -4.29
N GLY A 27 4.46 5.08 -5.13
CA GLY A 27 5.50 4.12 -5.45
C GLY A 27 5.22 2.72 -4.93
N THR A 28 6.22 1.87 -5.08
CA THR A 28 6.26 0.52 -4.54
C THR A 28 7.43 0.35 -3.60
N THR A 29 7.31 -0.64 -2.72
CA THR A 29 8.39 -1.08 -1.87
C THR A 29 8.41 -2.60 -1.75
N THR A 30 9.59 -3.20 -1.77
CA THR A 30 9.75 -4.65 -1.55
C THR A 30 10.21 -4.86 -0.11
N CYS A 31 9.35 -5.42 0.76
CA CYS A 31 9.67 -5.59 2.17
C CYS A 31 10.07 -7.05 2.49
N PRO A 32 11.29 -7.32 2.96
CA PRO A 32 11.72 -8.66 3.37
C PRO A 32 10.94 -9.22 4.57
N ALA A 33 10.41 -8.32 5.42
CA ALA A 33 9.63 -8.68 6.61
C ALA A 33 8.21 -9.19 6.27
N VAL A 34 7.74 -8.95 5.04
CA VAL A 34 6.51 -9.55 4.54
C VAL A 34 6.87 -10.87 3.87
N MET A 35 6.32 -11.98 4.38
CA MET A 35 6.65 -13.34 3.95
C MET A 35 6.74 -13.45 2.43
N GLY A 36 7.97 -13.64 1.93
CA GLY A 36 8.26 -13.86 0.51
C GLY A 36 8.67 -12.63 -0.30
N LYS A 37 9.19 -11.55 0.32
CA LYS A 37 9.63 -10.33 -0.40
C LYS A 37 8.54 -9.79 -1.32
N ARG A 38 7.34 -9.58 -0.78
CA ARG A 38 6.23 -9.07 -1.59
C ARG A 38 6.44 -7.60 -1.93
N ARG A 39 6.08 -7.25 -3.16
CA ARG A 39 5.98 -5.86 -3.60
C ARG A 39 4.68 -5.28 -3.05
N ILE A 40 4.81 -4.14 -2.37
CA ILE A 40 3.70 -3.39 -1.80
C ILE A 40 3.59 -2.09 -2.58
N HIS A 41 2.42 -1.84 -3.14
CA HIS A 41 2.03 -0.59 -3.78
C HIS A 41 1.46 0.35 -2.73
N MET A 42 1.94 1.59 -2.72
CA MET A 42 1.53 2.59 -1.74
C MET A 42 0.66 3.64 -2.44
N TYR A 43 -0.59 3.77 -1.99
CA TYR A 43 -1.51 4.79 -2.48
C TYR A 43 -1.90 5.71 -1.36
N LYS A 44 -1.76 7.02 -1.58
CA LYS A 44 -2.09 8.05 -0.61
C LYS A 44 -3.42 8.69 -0.97
N HIS A 45 -4.39 8.60 -0.08
CA HIS A 45 -5.67 9.27 -0.28
C HIS A 45 -5.47 10.80 -0.30
N VAL A 46 -6.10 11.47 -1.25
CA VAL A 46 -5.85 12.89 -1.54
C VAL A 46 -6.26 13.79 -0.37
N TRP A 47 -7.39 13.50 0.27
CA TRP A 47 -7.98 14.33 1.33
C TRP A 47 -7.42 14.01 2.71
N THR A 48 -7.55 12.75 3.14
CA THR A 48 -7.14 12.32 4.50
C THR A 48 -5.62 12.15 4.62
N ARG A 49 -4.90 12.11 3.48
CA ARG A 49 -3.45 11.88 3.40
C ARG A 49 -3.01 10.51 3.96
N ARG A 50 -3.94 9.61 4.22
CA ARG A 50 -3.70 8.25 4.74
C ARG A 50 -3.34 7.29 3.62
N TYR A 51 -2.58 6.26 3.96
CA TYR A 51 -2.04 5.32 3.00
C TYR A 51 -2.86 4.04 2.96
N LEU A 52 -3.24 3.63 1.76
CA LEU A 52 -3.65 2.28 1.43
C LEU A 52 -2.44 1.55 0.83
N ASN A 53 -1.92 0.54 1.52
CA ASN A 53 -0.78 -0.24 1.03
C ASN A 53 -1.26 -1.64 0.68
N ILE A 54 -1.05 -2.07 -0.56
CA ILE A 54 -1.60 -3.32 -1.11
C ILE A 54 -0.49 -4.09 -1.85
N ASP A 55 -0.43 -5.42 -1.73
CA ASP A 55 0.45 -6.25 -2.57
C ASP A 55 -0.21 -6.70 -3.88
N ASP A 56 0.56 -7.32 -4.77
CA ASP A 56 0.08 -7.83 -6.08
C ASP A 56 -1.06 -8.87 -5.97
N ARG A 57 -1.34 -9.39 -4.77
CA ARG A 57 -2.41 -10.38 -4.50
C ARG A 57 -3.63 -9.77 -3.82
N GLY A 58 -3.63 -8.46 -3.58
CA GLY A 58 -4.72 -7.74 -2.93
C GLY A 58 -4.67 -7.76 -1.39
N PHE A 59 -3.59 -8.26 -0.76
CA PHE A 59 -3.47 -8.17 0.69
C PHE A 59 -3.09 -6.75 1.11
N THR A 60 -3.68 -6.27 2.20
CA THR A 60 -3.45 -4.92 2.73
C THR A 60 -2.46 -4.91 3.89
N TYR A 61 -1.74 -3.80 4.01
CA TYR A 61 -0.70 -3.62 5.02
C TYR A 61 -0.70 -2.22 5.63
N GLN A 62 -0.27 -2.13 6.88
CA GLN A 62 -0.01 -0.87 7.57
C GLN A 62 1.45 -0.81 8.03
N TRP A 63 2.09 0.34 7.83
CA TRP A 63 3.42 0.58 8.37
C TRP A 63 3.34 0.84 9.88
N LYS A 64 3.92 -0.05 10.67
CA LYS A 64 3.99 0.06 12.15
C LYS A 64 5.37 -0.35 12.61
N ASN A 65 5.97 0.44 13.50
CA ASN A 65 7.25 0.11 14.15
C ASN A 65 8.35 -0.31 13.16
N GLY A 66 8.48 0.40 12.05
CA GLY A 66 9.54 0.16 11.06
C GLY A 66 9.32 -1.04 10.13
N LYS A 67 8.10 -1.60 10.06
CA LYS A 67 7.76 -2.70 9.15
C LYS A 67 6.31 -2.63 8.66
N TYR A 68 6.04 -3.30 7.55
CA TYR A 68 4.68 -3.54 7.09
C TYR A 68 4.07 -4.73 7.82
N CYS A 69 2.95 -4.49 8.49
CA CYS A 69 2.14 -5.51 9.15
C CYS A 69 0.86 -5.75 8.35
N PRO A 70 0.44 -7.01 8.12
CA PRO A 70 -0.85 -7.31 7.52
C PRO A 70 -1.99 -6.67 8.31
N VAL A 71 -3.01 -6.19 7.61
CA VAL A 71 -4.24 -5.67 8.19
C VAL A 71 -5.42 -6.23 7.39
N ASN A 72 -6.62 -6.23 7.96
CA ASN A 72 -7.81 -6.59 7.19
C ASN A 72 -8.08 -5.53 6.10
N VAL A 73 -8.66 -5.94 4.96
CA VAL A 73 -8.97 -5.04 3.84
C VAL A 73 -10.00 -3.99 4.23
N ASP A 74 -11.07 -4.38 4.92
CA ASP A 74 -12.13 -3.46 5.36
C ASP A 74 -11.60 -2.44 6.36
N GLU A 75 -10.74 -2.88 7.29
CA GLU A 75 -10.05 -1.98 8.24
C GLU A 75 -9.13 -0.99 7.52
N ALA A 76 -8.39 -1.45 6.50
CA ALA A 76 -7.52 -0.58 5.70
C ALA A 76 -8.33 0.47 4.94
N ILE A 77 -9.47 0.08 4.35
CA ILE A 77 -10.38 0.99 3.65
C ILE A 77 -10.99 1.99 4.63
N ALA A 78 -11.55 1.53 5.75
CA ALA A 78 -12.14 2.40 6.77
C ALA A 78 -11.11 3.38 7.35
N HIS A 79 -9.88 2.93 7.56
CA HIS A 79 -8.78 3.80 8.00
C HIS A 79 -8.54 4.91 6.98
N VAL A 80 -8.51 4.60 5.70
CA VAL A 80 -8.15 5.56 4.66
C VAL A 80 -9.19 6.68 4.49
N PHE A 81 -10.47 6.41 4.74
CA PHE A 81 -11.57 7.37 4.58
C PHE A 81 -12.00 8.11 5.86
N SER A 82 -11.42 7.79 7.02
CA SER A 82 -11.68 8.49 8.29
C SER A 82 -10.68 9.60 8.60
#